data_AF-H6RBH0-F1
#
_entry.id   AF-H6RBH0-F1
#
_cell.length_a   1.000
_cell.length_b   1.000
_cell.length_c   1.000
_cell.angle_alpha   90.00
_cell.angle_beta   90.00
_cell.angle_gamma   90.00
#
_symmetry.space_group_name_H-M   'P 1'
#
loop_
_entity.id
_entity.type
_entity.pdbx_description
1 polymer ?
#
loop_
_entity_poly.entity_id
_entity_poly.type
_entity_poly.pdbx_seq_one_letter_code
_entity_poly.pdbx_strand_id
1 'polypeptide(L)'
;MDRLREIEIDVLREVIEAVDARLDTLPRLTVPRSQVYAAIIYAVLSSARSTGHYGAGMLANAPLLDSILSGAEGTDHGATILATLIDLNALE
;
A
#
# COMPACT_ATOMS: atom_id res chain seq x y z
N MET A 1 -1.02 24.72 1.47
CA MET A 1 -0.66 23.69 2.46
C MET A 1 -1.66 22.52 2.43
N ASP A 2 -2.96 22.75 2.19
CA ASP A 2 -3.98 21.68 2.17
C ASP A 2 -3.88 20.72 0.97
N ARG A 3 -3.56 21.21 -0.23
CA ARG A 3 -3.55 20.35 -1.44
C ARG A 3 -2.58 19.16 -1.39
N LEU A 4 -1.38 19.33 -0.83
CA LEU A 4 -0.43 18.22 -0.72
C LEU A 4 -0.87 17.19 0.33
N ARG A 5 -1.52 17.65 1.40
CA ARG A 5 -2.11 16.78 2.40
C ARG A 5 -3.28 15.98 1.81
N GLU A 6 -4.14 16.62 1.02
CA GLU A 6 -5.25 15.97 0.32
C GLU A 6 -4.73 14.89 -0.62
N ILE A 7 -3.69 15.18 -1.42
CA ILE A 7 -3.04 14.19 -2.29
C ILE A 7 -2.52 13.01 -1.47
N GLU A 8 -1.85 13.25 -0.34
CA GLU A 8 -1.35 12.17 0.51
C GLU A 8 -2.47 11.32 1.13
N ILE A 9 -3.60 11.94 1.50
CA ILE A 9 -4.79 11.22 1.97
C ILE A 9 -5.38 10.37 0.84
N ASP A 10 -5.51 10.92 -0.36
CA ASP A 10 -6.05 10.19 -1.51
C ASP A 10 -5.14 9.00 -1.90
N VAL A 11 -3.82 9.19 -1.89
CA VAL A 11 -2.85 8.11 -2.08
C VAL A 11 -3.03 6.99 -1.04
N LEU A 12 -3.19 7.34 0.24
CA LEU A 12 -3.42 6.33 1.28
C LEU A 12 -4.76 5.61 1.10
N ARG A 13 -5.80 6.31 0.63
CA ARG A 13 -7.09 5.69 0.31
C ARG A 13 -6.97 4.71 -0.84
N GLU A 14 -6.28 5.09 -1.92
CA GLU A 14 -6.03 4.20 -3.07
C GLU A 14 -5.26 2.95 -2.65
N VAL A 15 -4.24 3.08 -1.79
CA VAL A 15 -3.53 1.93 -1.22
C VAL A 15 -4.46 1.03 -0.42
N ILE A 16 -5.35 1.60 0.40
CA ILE A 16 -6.32 0.82 1.18
C ILE A 16 -7.30 0.09 0.25
N GLU A 17 -7.83 0.77 -0.76
CA GLU A 17 -8.76 0.21 -1.74
C GLU A 17 -8.12 -0.92 -2.56
N ALA A 18 -6.88 -0.74 -3.01
CA ALA A 18 -6.07 -1.75 -3.69
C ALA A 18 -5.87 -3.00 -2.81
N VAL A 19 -5.50 -2.81 -1.55
CA VAL A 19 -5.32 -3.91 -0.60
C VAL A 19 -6.65 -4.59 -0.33
N ASP A 20 -7.73 -3.85 -0.07
CA ASP A 20 -9.04 -4.43 0.26
C ASP A 20 -9.60 -5.27 -0.91
N ALA A 21 -9.48 -4.77 -2.14
CA ALA A 21 -9.84 -5.52 -3.34
C ALA A 21 -9.06 -6.83 -3.45
N ARG A 22 -7.78 -6.83 -3.05
CA ARG A 22 -6.96 -8.06 -3.03
C ARG A 22 -7.37 -8.99 -1.88
N LEU A 23 -7.65 -8.47 -0.69
CA LEU A 23 -8.11 -9.26 0.45
C LEU A 23 -9.45 -9.94 0.16
N ASP A 24 -10.34 -9.29 -0.61
CA ASP A 24 -11.60 -9.89 -1.05
C ASP A 24 -11.42 -11.11 -1.98
N THR A 25 -10.27 -11.24 -2.63
CA THR A 25 -9.94 -12.44 -3.43
C THR A 25 -9.42 -13.60 -2.59
N LEU A 26 -9.06 -13.37 -1.33
CA LEU A 26 -8.51 -14.41 -0.47
C LEU A 26 -9.65 -15.24 0.16
N PRO A 27 -9.55 -16.58 0.12
CA PRO A 27 -10.60 -17.44 0.66
C PRO A 27 -10.70 -17.35 2.19
N ARG A 28 -9.63 -16.95 2.87
CA ARG A 28 -9.57 -16.79 4.33
C ARG A 28 -8.40 -15.89 4.74
N LEU A 29 -8.64 -15.02 5.71
CA LEU A 29 -7.60 -14.26 6.42
C LEU A 29 -7.33 -14.91 7.78
N THR A 30 -6.06 -15.06 8.18
CA THR A 30 -5.70 -15.53 9.52
C THR A 30 -5.56 -14.39 10.53
N VAL A 31 -5.40 -13.16 10.05
CA VAL A 31 -5.26 -11.94 10.85
C VAL A 31 -6.42 -10.95 10.57
N PRO A 32 -6.68 -9.97 11.46
CA PRO A 32 -7.62 -8.89 11.18
C PRO A 32 -7.18 -8.02 9.99
N ARG A 33 -8.12 -7.58 9.15
CA ARG A 33 -7.85 -6.64 8.03
C ARG A 33 -7.09 -5.39 8.45
N SER A 34 -7.40 -4.85 9.64
CA SER A 34 -6.72 -3.68 10.21
C SER A 34 -5.22 -3.90 10.41
N GLN A 35 -4.78 -5.11 10.74
CA GLN A 35 -3.36 -5.45 10.87
C GLN A 35 -2.68 -5.40 9.51
N VAL A 36 -3.31 -5.95 8.46
CA VAL A 36 -2.79 -5.88 7.09
C VAL A 36 -2.70 -4.43 6.61
N TYR A 37 -3.74 -3.63 6.79
CA TYR A 37 -3.71 -2.21 6.42
C TYR A 37 -2.57 -1.45 7.12
N ALA A 38 -2.41 -1.64 8.43
CA ALA A 38 -1.36 -0.98 9.19
C ALA A 38 0.04 -1.34 8.67
N ALA A 39 0.27 -2.62 8.37
CA ALA A 39 1.55 -3.09 7.85
C ALA A 39 1.86 -2.54 6.45
N ILE A 40 0.88 -2.55 5.55
CA ILE A 40 1.05 -2.02 4.19
C ILE A 40 1.29 -0.51 4.23
N ILE A 41 0.49 0.24 4.99
CA ILE A 41 0.67 1.69 5.15
C ILE A 41 2.06 2.00 5.71
N TYR A 42 2.52 1.24 6.71
CA TYR A 42 3.86 1.39 7.25
C TYR A 42 4.94 1.10 6.19
N ALA A 43 4.78 0.06 5.38
CA ALA A 43 5.71 -0.27 4.31
C ALA A 43 5.80 0.85 3.26
N VAL A 44 4.66 1.43 2.86
CA VAL A 44 4.60 2.58 1.93
C VAL A 44 5.30 3.80 2.55
N LEU A 45 5.01 4.13 3.80
CA LEU A 45 5.67 5.24 4.51
C LEU A 45 7.18 5.03 4.64
N SER A 46 7.62 3.81 4.96
CA SER A 46 9.04 3.45 5.04
C SER A 46 9.72 3.58 3.68
N SER A 47 9.07 3.10 2.62
CA SER A 47 9.53 3.22 1.24
C SER A 47 9.61 4.68 0.79
N ALA A 48 8.70 5.53 1.25
CA ALA A 48 8.73 6.95 0.94
C ALA A 48 9.93 7.65 1.63
N ARG A 49 10.19 7.31 2.90
CA ARG A 49 11.31 7.84 3.68
C ARG A 49 12.68 7.44 3.14
N SER A 50 12.82 6.27 2.51
CA SER A 50 14.10 5.83 1.96
C SER A 50 14.58 6.69 0.78
N THR A 51 13.68 7.48 0.19
CA THR A 51 14.02 8.41 -0.91
C THR A 51 14.65 9.72 -0.42
N GLY A 52 14.74 9.95 0.90
CA GLY A 52 15.32 11.15 1.47
C GLY A 52 14.45 12.42 1.37
N HIS A 53 13.27 12.33 0.76
CA HIS A 53 12.27 13.40 0.78
C HIS A 53 11.45 13.31 2.07
N TYR A 54 11.42 14.41 2.84
CA TYR A 54 10.62 14.51 4.06
C TYR A 54 9.70 15.73 3.97
N GLY A 55 8.44 15.56 4.31
CA GLY A 55 7.43 16.62 4.27
C GLY A 55 6.25 16.27 3.37
N ALA A 56 5.47 17.29 3.00
CA ALA A 56 4.25 17.09 2.22
C ALA A 56 4.57 16.65 0.78
N GLY A 57 3.88 15.62 0.30
CA GLY A 57 4.12 15.00 -1.01
C GLY A 57 5.16 13.87 -0.97
N MET A 58 5.55 13.42 0.22
CA MET A 58 6.51 12.33 0.41
C MET A 58 5.99 11.04 -0.22
N LEU A 59 4.69 10.74 -0.01
CA LEU A 59 4.09 9.49 -0.48
C LEU A 59 4.11 9.35 -2.00
N ALA A 60 4.00 10.45 -2.75
CA ALA A 60 4.07 10.45 -4.20
C ALA A 60 5.43 9.97 -4.75
N ASN A 61 6.46 9.94 -3.91
CA ASN A 61 7.79 9.46 -4.27
C ASN A 61 8.07 8.04 -3.77
N ALA A 62 7.11 7.37 -3.14
CA ALA A 62 7.33 6.04 -2.57
C ALA A 62 7.45 4.98 -3.68
N PRO A 63 8.62 4.32 -3.87
CA PRO A 63 8.76 3.30 -4.92
C PRO A 63 7.77 2.14 -4.80
N LEU A 64 7.34 1.82 -3.58
CA LEU A 64 6.37 0.77 -3.33
C LEU A 64 4.94 1.14 -3.77
N LEU A 65 4.62 2.44 -3.86
CA LEU A 65 3.29 2.90 -4.23
C LEU A 65 2.92 2.44 -5.64
N ASP A 66 3.79 2.67 -6.61
CA ASP A 66 3.59 2.26 -8.00
C ASP A 66 3.34 0.76 -8.11
N SER A 67 4.10 -0.05 -7.36
CA SER A 67 3.95 -1.50 -7.38
C SER A 67 2.59 -1.96 -6.81
N ILE A 68 2.09 -1.31 -5.77
CA ILE A 68 0.79 -1.61 -5.17
C ILE A 68 -0.34 -1.22 -6.14
N LEU A 69 -0.30 0.00 -6.68
CA LEU A 69 -1.33 0.51 -7.57
C LEU A 69 -1.35 -0.26 -8.90
N SER A 70 -0.19 -0.49 -9.51
CA SER A 70 -0.09 -1.34 -10.71
C SER A 70 -0.54 -2.78 -10.45
N GLY A 71 -0.40 -3.28 -9.22
CA GLY A 71 -0.93 -4.59 -8.83
C GLY A 71 -2.46 -4.63 -8.78
N ALA A 72 -3.08 -3.55 -8.29
CA ALA A 72 -4.53 -3.40 -8.30
C ALA A 72 -5.10 -3.23 -9.72
N GLU A 73 -4.33 -2.60 -10.61
CA GLU A 73 -4.67 -2.45 -12.04
C GLU A 73 -4.43 -3.74 -12.86
N GLY A 74 -3.87 -4.79 -12.24
CA GLY A 74 -3.72 -6.12 -12.85
C GLY A 74 -2.41 -6.35 -13.58
N THR A 75 -1.36 -5.57 -13.31
CA THR A 75 -0.02 -5.90 -13.81
C THR A 75 0.57 -7.08 -13.05
N ASP A 76 1.17 -8.04 -13.78
CA ASP A 76 1.71 -9.27 -13.17
C ASP A 76 2.79 -8.98 -12.11
N HIS A 77 3.67 -8.01 -12.36
CA HIS A 77 4.74 -7.64 -11.43
C HIS A 77 4.19 -6.98 -10.16
N GLY A 78 3.29 -6.00 -10.30
CA GLY A 78 2.66 -5.34 -9.17
C GLY A 78 1.80 -6.29 -8.34
N ALA A 79 1.05 -7.17 -9.01
CA ALA A 79 0.19 -8.15 -8.34
C ALA A 79 1.02 -9.15 -7.51
N THR A 80 2.20 -9.53 -8.00
CA THR A 80 3.14 -10.39 -7.28
C THR A 80 3.67 -9.71 -6.03
N ILE A 81 4.07 -8.44 -6.13
CA ILE A 81 4.56 -7.66 -4.98
C ILE A 81 3.46 -7.48 -3.94
N LEU A 82 2.26 -7.09 -4.37
CA LEU A 82 1.10 -6.89 -3.50
C LEU A 82 0.70 -8.19 -2.78
N ALA A 83 0.65 -9.32 -3.51
CA ALA A 83 0.39 -10.62 -2.92
C ALA A 83 1.44 -11.00 -1.87
N THR A 84 2.73 -10.82 -2.19
CA THR A 84 3.83 -11.10 -1.27
C THR A 84 3.73 -10.27 0.01
N LEU A 85 3.44 -8.97 -0.12
CA LEU A 85 3.27 -8.09 1.04
C LEU A 85 2.08 -8.51 1.90
N ILE A 86 0.96 -8.91 1.30
CA ILE A 86 -0.21 -9.38 2.05
C ILE A 86 0.11 -10.71 2.74
N ASP A 87 0.70 -11.67 2.04
CA ASP A 87 1.05 -12.98 2.60
C ASP A 87 2.00 -12.85 3.79
N LEU A 88 3.01 -11.98 3.72
CA LEU A 88 3.92 -11.70 4.83
C LEU A 88 3.23 -11.15 6.08
N ASN A 89 2.09 -10.48 5.92
CA ASN A 89 1.37 -9.83 7.02
C ASN A 89 0.08 -10.54 7.41
N ALA A 90 -0.38 -11.50 6.61
CA ALA A 90 -1.64 -12.21 6.76
C ALA A 90 -1.47 -13.71 7.04
N LEU A 91 -0.24 -14.19 7.28
CA LEU A 91 0.07 -15.61 7.55
C LEU A 91 0.88 -15.84 8.85
N GLU A 92 0.99 -14.85 9.74
CA GLU A 92 1.51 -15.11 11.10
C GLU A 92 0.54 -15.94 11.96
#